data_AF-A0A919N898-F1
#
_entry.id   AF-A0A919N898-F1
#
_cell.length_a   1.000
_cell.length_b   1.000
_cell.length_c   1.000
_cell.angle_alpha   90.00
_cell.angle_beta   90.00
_cell.angle_gamma   90.00
#
_symmetry.space_group_name_H-M   'P 1'
#
loop_
_entity.id
_entity.type
_entity.pdbx_description
1 polymer ?
#
loop_
_entity_poly.entity_id
_entity_poly.type
_entity_poly.pdbx_seq_one_letter_code
_entity_poly.pdbx_strand_id
1 'polypeptide(L)'
;MSRLAGDEVPASPDIPSGVALSRTSLGGVAVTYKGVVLGWMYGRADKWRAYLRTGPLTPGTPLGQFTRLEAIQRILSASGESE
;
A
#
# COMPACT_ATOMS: atom_id res chain seq x y z
N MET A 1 -10.47 -26.78 2.35
CA MET A 1 -10.17 -25.68 1.41
C MET A 1 -9.06 -24.85 2.03
N SER A 2 -7.84 -24.97 1.50
CA SER A 2 -6.63 -24.40 2.08
C SER A 2 -6.63 -22.88 1.96
N ARG A 3 -6.72 -22.18 3.08
CA ARG A 3 -6.49 -20.73 3.15
C ARG A 3 -5.00 -20.51 2.98
N LEU A 4 -4.57 -20.10 1.80
CA LEU A 4 -3.23 -19.57 1.59
C LEU A 4 -3.06 -18.41 2.57
N ALA A 5 -2.26 -18.63 3.61
CA ALA A 5 -1.78 -17.59 4.50
C ALA A 5 -0.81 -16.72 3.70
N GLY A 6 -1.35 -15.90 2.81
CA GLY A 6 -0.61 -14.79 2.23
C GLY A 6 -0.38 -13.82 3.38
N ASP A 7 0.89 -13.67 3.76
CA ASP A 7 1.50 -12.65 4.63
C ASP A 7 0.63 -11.38 4.78
N GLU A 8 -0.43 -11.50 5.59
CA GLU A 8 -1.41 -10.45 5.78
C GLU A 8 -0.75 -9.53 6.80
N VAL A 9 -0.23 -8.39 6.32
CA VAL A 9 0.34 -7.41 7.23
C VAL A 9 -0.81 -6.99 8.15
N PRO A 10 -0.69 -7.15 9.49
CA PRO A 10 -1.82 -7.07 10.38
C PRO A 10 -2.59 -5.77 10.16
N ALA A 11 -3.91 -5.90 10.04
CA ALA A 11 -4.84 -4.78 10.00
C ALA A 11 -4.70 -4.04 11.34
N SER A 12 -3.93 -2.95 11.34
CA SER A 12 -3.92 -2.02 12.46
C SER A 12 -5.26 -1.27 12.45
N PRO A 13 -5.84 -0.95 13.63
CA PRO A 13 -7.10 -0.20 13.72
C PRO A 13 -7.04 1.16 13.00
N ASP A 14 -5.82 1.67 12.78
CA ASP A 14 -5.57 2.93 12.11
C ASP A 14 -5.60 2.83 10.57
N ILE A 15 -5.67 1.62 9.99
CA ILE A 15 -5.73 1.46 8.53
C ILE A 15 -7.16 1.72 8.03
N PRO A 16 -7.34 2.59 7.02
CA PRO A 16 -8.66 2.86 6.44
C PRO A 16 -9.39 1.60 6.00
N SER A 17 -10.71 1.56 6.22
CA SER A 17 -11.54 0.41 5.84
C SER A 17 -11.42 0.10 4.35
N GLY A 18 -11.40 -1.18 3.98
CA GLY A 18 -11.27 -1.61 2.57
C GLY A 18 -9.84 -1.59 2.02
N VAL A 19 -8.86 -1.14 2.80
CA VAL A 19 -7.44 -1.27 2.46
C VAL A 19 -6.91 -2.64 2.89
N ALA A 20 -6.26 -3.32 1.96
CA ALA A 20 -5.47 -4.52 2.20
C ALA A 20 -4.00 -4.27 1.87
N LEU A 21 -3.13 -4.84 2.69
CA LEU A 21 -1.68 -4.73 2.54
C LEU A 21 -1.07 -6.11 2.34
N SER A 22 -0.21 -6.24 1.34
CA SER A 22 0.52 -7.48 1.06
C SER A 22 1.98 -7.21 0.76
N ARG A 23 2.88 -8.07 1.26
CA ARG A 23 4.29 -7.98 0.88
C ARG A 23 4.48 -8.35 -0.59
N THR A 24 5.29 -7.58 -1.28
CA THR A 24 5.73 -7.89 -2.64
C THR A 24 7.00 -8.72 -2.61
N SER A 25 7.25 -9.50 -3.67
CA SER A 25 8.49 -10.27 -3.85
C SER A 25 9.76 -9.40 -3.88
N LEU A 26 9.60 -8.10 -4.12
CA LEU A 26 10.67 -7.09 -4.13
C LEU A 26 10.91 -6.44 -2.76
N GLY A 27 10.26 -6.91 -1.70
CA GLY A 27 10.46 -6.43 -0.33
C GLY A 27 9.71 -5.14 0.02
N GLY A 28 8.76 -4.73 -0.82
CA GLY A 28 7.82 -3.63 -0.53
C GLY A 28 6.50 -4.12 0.01
N VAL A 29 5.58 -3.19 0.24
CA VAL A 29 4.18 -3.47 0.59
C VAL A 29 3.29 -2.86 -0.49
N ALA A 30 2.44 -3.69 -1.10
CA ALA A 30 1.40 -3.23 -2.00
C ALA A 30 0.20 -2.71 -1.20
N VAL A 31 -0.35 -1.58 -1.62
CA VAL A 31 -1.57 -1.01 -1.07
C VAL A 31 -2.71 -1.30 -2.04
N THR A 32 -3.67 -2.09 -1.59
CA THR A 32 -4.85 -2.49 -2.36
C THR A 32 -6.08 -1.89 -1.71
N TYR A 33 -6.95 -1.26 -2.48
CA TYR A 33 -8.25 -0.78 -2.01
C TYR A 33 -9.36 -1.44 -2.81
N LYS A 34 -10.32 -2.08 -2.13
CA LYS A 34 -11.46 -2.77 -2.77
C LYS A 34 -11.04 -3.72 -3.91
N GLY A 35 -9.91 -4.41 -3.74
CA GLY A 35 -9.37 -5.37 -4.73
C GLY A 35 -8.51 -4.76 -5.85
N VAL A 36 -8.32 -3.44 -5.88
CA VAL A 36 -7.49 -2.74 -6.87
C VAL A 36 -6.18 -2.30 -6.22
N VAL A 37 -5.04 -2.68 -6.81
CA VAL A 37 -3.72 -2.18 -6.36
C VAL A 37 -3.60 -0.71 -6.75
N LEU A 38 -3.49 0.16 -5.76
CA LEU A 38 -3.36 1.61 -5.94
C LEU A 38 -1.91 2.06 -5.97
N GLY A 39 -1.02 1.33 -5.32
CA GLY A 39 0.37 1.73 -5.19
C GLY A 39 1.20 0.77 -4.36
N TRP A 40 2.41 1.20 -4.06
CA TRP A 40 3.35 0.46 -3.24
C TRP A 40 4.12 1.40 -2.34
N MET A 41 4.59 0.83 -1.24
CA MET A 41 5.45 1.52 -0.32
C MET A 41 6.66 0.68 0.06
N TYR A 42 7.80 1.36 0.19
CA TYR A 42 9.08 0.75 0.54
C TYR A 42 9.64 1.50 1.75
N GLY A 43 9.94 0.76 2.81
CA GLY A 43 10.35 1.38 4.05
C GLY A 43 10.56 0.37 5.15
N ARG A 44 11.07 0.88 6.27
CA ARG A 44 11.25 0.14 7.51
C ARG A 44 11.01 1.08 8.69
N ALA A 45 10.43 0.54 9.76
CA ALA A 45 9.99 1.31 10.93
C ALA A 45 9.03 2.45 10.53
N ASP A 46 9.37 3.70 10.84
CA ASP A 46 8.48 4.86 10.69
C ASP A 46 8.71 5.67 9.42
N LYS A 47 9.55 5.19 8.49
CA LYS A 47 9.87 5.91 7.24
C LYS A 47 9.57 5.04 6.03
N TRP A 48 8.51 5.41 5.32
CA TRP A 48 7.98 4.71 4.15
C TRP A 48 7.93 5.64 2.95
N ARG A 49 8.60 5.24 1.87
CA ARG A 49 8.48 5.89 0.57
C ARG A 49 7.22 5.37 -0.11
N ALA A 50 6.33 6.27 -0.50
CA ALA A 50 5.06 5.95 -1.13
C ALA A 50 5.12 6.22 -2.65
N TYR A 51 4.48 5.36 -3.42
CA TYR A 51 4.41 5.45 -4.87
C TYR A 51 2.99 5.14 -5.35
N LEU A 52 2.46 5.98 -6.23
CA LEU A 52 1.19 5.74 -6.92
C LEU A 52 1.42 4.82 -8.12
N ARG A 53 0.59 3.81 -8.27
CA ARG A 53 0.61 2.93 -9.43
C ARG A 53 0.15 3.70 -10.67
N THR A 54 0.97 3.71 -11.72
CA THR A 54 0.64 4.32 -13.02
C THR A 54 0.47 3.30 -14.15
N GLY A 55 0.67 2.01 -13.87
CA GLY A 55 0.56 0.94 -14.85
C GLY A 55 0.96 -0.42 -14.27
N PRO A 56 0.83 -1.50 -15.05
CA PRO A 56 1.19 -2.86 -14.61
C PRO A 56 2.70 -3.09 -14.49
N LEU A 57 3.52 -2.34 -15.24
CA LEU A 57 4.97 -2.54 -15.33
C LEU A 57 5.78 -1.29 -14.95
N THR A 58 5.12 -0.21 -14.53
CA THR A 58 5.81 1.04 -14.20
C THR A 58 6.24 1.07 -12.73
N PRO A 59 7.39 1.71 -12.39
CA PRO A 59 7.84 1.88 -11.00
C PRO A 59 6.95 2.78 -10.14
N GLY A 60 5.95 3.45 -10.76
CA GLY A 60 4.98 4.29 -10.09
C GLY A 60 5.46 5.72 -9.92
N THR A 61 4.54 6.65 -9.68
CA THR A 61 4.87 8.06 -9.41
C THR A 61 5.24 8.21 -7.94
N PRO A 62 6.44 8.71 -7.60
CA PRO A 62 6.83 8.92 -6.21
C PRO A 62 5.94 10.01 -5.57
N LEU A 63 5.40 9.70 -4.39
CA LEU A 63 4.55 10.62 -3.61
C LEU A 63 5.31 11.28 -2.46
N GLY A 64 6.43 10.69 -2.02
CA GLY A 64 7.26 11.20 -0.94
C GLY A 64 7.58 10.13 0.11
N GLN A 65 8.05 10.59 1.27
CA GLN A 65 8.39 9.74 2.41
C GLN A 65 7.59 10.16 3.63
N PHE A 66 6.92 9.21 4.27
CA PHE A 66 5.95 9.46 5.34
C PHE A 66 6.04 8.38 6.42
N THR A 67 5.27 8.53 7.49
CA THR A 67 4.94 7.38 8.36
C THR A 67 4.14 6.33 7.56
N ARG A 68 4.04 5.12 8.11
CA ARG A 68 3.32 4.03 7.43
C ARG A 68 1.86 4.43 7.11
N LEU A 69 1.16 5.01 8.08
CA LEU A 69 -0.23 5.41 7.92
C LEU A 69 -0.40 6.53 6.90
N GLU A 70 0.40 7.59 7.03
CA GLU A 70 0.38 8.71 6.08
C GLU A 70 0.72 8.23 4.66
N ALA A 71 1.64 7.27 4.49
CA ALA A 71 1.94 6.70 3.18
C ALA A 71 0.73 5.99 2.55
N ILE A 72 -0.07 5.26 3.34
CA ILE A 72 -1.32 4.64 2.88
C ILE A 72 -2.30 5.72 2.45
N GLN A 73 -2.52 6.74 3.29
CA GLN A 73 -3.43 7.85 3.01
C GLN A 73 -3.02 8.62 1.76
N ARG A 74 -1.72 8.89 1.57
CA ARG A 74 -1.20 9.57 0.38
C ARG A 74 -1.45 8.78 -0.89
N ILE A 75 -1.33 7.46 -0.85
CA ILE A 75 -1.63 6.59 -2.00
C ILE A 75 -3.13 6.64 -2.33
N LEU A 76 -4.01 6.53 -1.33
CA LEU A 76 -5.47 6.64 -1.51
C LEU A 76 -5.89 7.99 -2.10
N SER A 77 -5.40 9.09 -1.53
CA SER A 77 -5.70 10.43 -2.04
C SER A 77 -5.19 10.64 -3.46
N ALA A 78 -3.98 10.15 -3.77
CA ALA A 78 -3.39 10.30 -5.10
C ALA A 78 -4.07 9.42 -6.16
N SER A 79 -4.74 8.33 -5.77
CA SER A 79 -5.52 7.49 -6.68
C SER A 79 -6.94 8.00 -6.92
N GLY A 80 -7.36 9.06 -6.22
CA GLY A 80 -8.75 9.54 -6.25
C GLY A 80 -9.71 8.72 -5.38
N GLU A 81 -9.20 7.84 -4.52
CA GLU A 81 -9.98 6.98 -3.61
C GLU A 81 -10.01 7.54 -2.17
N SER A 82 -9.78 8.84 -2.01
CA SER A 82 -10.10 9.54 -0.78
C SER A 82 -11.62 9.67 -0.65
N GLU A 83 -12.18 9.15 0.44
CA GLU A 83 -13.57 9.41 0.85
C GLU A 83 -13.91 10.91 0.85
#